data_AF-A0A356NG90-F1
#
_entry.id   AF-A0A356NG90-F1
#
_cell.length_a   1.000
_cell.length_b   1.000
_cell.length_c   1.000
_cell.angle_alpha   90.00
_cell.angle_beta   90.00
_cell.angle_gamma   90.00
#
_symmetry.space_group_name_H-M   'P 1'
#
loop_
_entity.id
_entity.type
_entity.pdbx_description
1 polymer ?
#
loop_
_entity_poly.entity_id
_entity_poly.type
_entity_poly.pdbx_seq_one_letter_code
_entity_poly.pdbx_strand_id
1 'polypeptide(L)'
;DPDTGGTELLMRFSGLSSGRYNVTVFEGRTTDNNGRFGKVWVDGAVVSNAPAEQNTGNYSGVVEIDGAPIVAPDGQPRTVTVDLAEGQHIWFAEMEDNSGGISGLIIRGVAKDPVTDGGSISSISLTDKNVVIEFDGTLMSADSIDGPFNAVDGATSPHSVTPDQASQFFIAE
;
A
#
# COMPACT_ATOMS: atom_id res chain seq x y z
N ASP A 1 32.28 15.76 3.75
CA ASP A 1 31.95 14.80 4.81
C ASP A 1 30.67 14.09 4.38
N PRO A 2 30.64 12.77 4.21
CA PRO A 2 29.41 12.07 3.81
C PRO A 2 28.27 12.23 4.84
N ASP A 3 28.57 12.70 6.05
CA ASP A 3 27.61 12.94 7.13
C ASP A 3 27.20 14.43 7.23
N THR A 4 27.41 15.25 6.19
CA THR A 4 27.09 16.68 6.27
C THR A 4 25.59 16.90 6.42
N GLY A 5 25.18 17.48 7.55
CA GLY A 5 23.78 17.77 7.84
C GLY A 5 23.15 18.69 6.80
N GLY A 6 21.88 18.43 6.48
CA GLY A 6 21.15 19.14 5.42
C GLY A 6 21.39 18.58 4.02
N THR A 7 22.16 17.49 3.88
CA THR A 7 22.22 16.72 2.63
C THR A 7 21.09 15.68 2.59
N GLU A 8 20.65 15.32 1.39
CA GLU A 8 19.62 14.30 1.20
C GLU A 8 20.27 13.00 0.72
N LEU A 9 19.95 11.91 1.42
CA LEU A 9 20.18 10.58 0.91
C LEU A 9 19.02 10.22 -0.02
N LEU A 10 19.33 9.76 -1.24
CA LEU A 10 18.34 9.30 -2.22
C LEU A 10 18.69 7.89 -2.71
N MET A 11 17.80 6.94 -2.46
CA MET A 11 17.94 5.55 -2.86
C MET A 11 16.85 5.13 -3.84
N ARG A 12 17.24 4.27 -4.78
CA ARG A 12 16.33 3.63 -5.74
C ARG A 12 16.46 2.11 -5.63
N PHE A 13 15.33 1.43 -5.46
CA PHE A 13 15.23 -0.02 -5.45
C PHE A 13 14.58 -0.49 -6.74
N SER A 14 15.33 -1.24 -7.54
CA SER A 14 14.94 -1.69 -8.88
C SER A 14 14.97 -3.22 -8.97
N GLY A 15 14.37 -3.78 -10.03
CA GLY A 15 14.35 -5.23 -10.27
C GLY A 15 13.32 -6.00 -9.43
N LEU A 16 12.41 -5.29 -8.77
CA LEU A 16 11.25 -5.87 -8.09
C LEU A 16 10.14 -6.15 -9.11
N SER A 17 9.44 -7.27 -8.95
CA SER A 17 8.21 -7.54 -9.72
C SER A 17 7.13 -6.50 -9.42
N SER A 18 6.20 -6.28 -10.35
CA SER A 18 5.00 -5.49 -10.05
C SER A 18 4.22 -6.13 -8.89
N GLY A 19 3.70 -5.32 -7.98
CA GLY A 19 2.98 -5.81 -6.81
C GLY A 19 2.85 -4.75 -5.72
N ARG A 20 2.31 -5.16 -4.57
CA ARG A 20 2.20 -4.30 -3.39
C ARG A 20 3.33 -4.59 -2.42
N TYR A 21 3.91 -3.53 -1.88
CA TYR A 21 5.06 -3.63 -0.99
C TYR A 21 4.85 -2.80 0.27
N ASN A 22 5.22 -3.39 1.41
CA ASN A 22 5.46 -2.65 2.65
C ASN A 22 6.94 -2.25 2.69
N VAL A 23 7.18 -0.96 2.85
CA VAL A 23 8.51 -0.38 3.09
C VAL A 23 8.56 0.06 4.54
N THR A 24 9.30 -0.68 5.35
CA THR A 24 9.44 -0.42 6.79
C THR A 24 10.81 0.22 7.06
N VAL A 25 10.82 1.39 7.66
CA VAL A 25 12.02 2.11 8.11
C VAL A 25 12.12 2.06 9.63
N PHE A 26 13.35 2.02 10.13
CA PHE A 26 13.63 1.99 11.56
C PHE A 26 14.99 2.61 11.83
N GLU A 27 15.12 3.20 13.01
CA GLU A 27 16.38 3.68 13.53
C GLU A 27 16.56 3.16 14.96
N GLY A 28 17.75 2.69 15.27
CA GLY A 28 18.06 2.14 16.61
C GLY A 28 18.50 3.17 17.63
N ARG A 29 18.63 4.46 17.26
CA ARG A 29 19.15 5.49 18.15
C ARG A 29 18.07 6.02 19.08
N THR A 30 18.43 6.15 20.35
CA THR A 30 17.54 6.58 21.43
C THR A 30 17.91 7.93 22.03
N THR A 31 18.87 8.63 21.43
CA THR A 31 19.40 9.91 21.92
C THR A 31 19.08 11.08 21.00
N ASP A 32 18.40 10.83 19.87
CA ASP A 32 18.02 11.86 18.93
C ASP A 32 16.60 12.36 19.20
N ASN A 33 16.52 13.59 19.69
CA ASN A 33 15.26 14.26 20.01
C ASN A 33 14.69 15.04 18.82
N ASN A 34 15.41 15.15 17.70
CA ASN A 34 14.91 15.82 16.49
C ASN A 34 14.00 14.92 15.66
N GLY A 35 13.96 13.62 15.99
CA GLY A 35 13.21 12.61 15.25
C GLY A 35 13.88 12.25 13.93
N ARG A 36 13.40 11.16 13.32
CA ARG A 36 13.91 10.70 12.03
C ARG A 36 12.75 10.46 11.08
N PHE A 37 12.85 11.04 9.88
CA PHE A 37 11.77 11.12 8.92
C PHE A 37 12.29 10.96 7.50
N GLY A 38 11.46 10.35 6.66
CA GLY A 38 11.81 10.09 5.27
C GLY A 38 10.59 10.13 4.37
N LYS A 39 10.88 9.88 3.09
CA LYS A 39 9.93 9.83 1.98
C LYS A 39 10.04 8.48 1.33
N VAL A 40 8.91 7.82 1.12
CA VAL A 40 8.79 6.59 0.33
C VAL A 40 7.78 6.84 -0.77
N TRP A 41 8.16 6.54 -2.01
CA TRP A 41 7.23 6.64 -3.14
C TRP A 41 7.60 5.68 -4.26
N VAL A 42 6.75 5.61 -5.27
CA VAL A 42 6.97 4.85 -6.49
C VAL A 42 7.08 5.81 -7.66
N ASP A 43 8.04 5.57 -8.54
CA ASP A 43 8.23 6.37 -9.75
C ASP A 43 8.93 5.57 -10.85
N GLY A 44 8.99 6.13 -12.06
CA GLY A 44 9.84 5.61 -13.12
C GLY A 44 11.34 5.82 -12.85
N ALA A 45 12.15 5.67 -13.90
CA ALA A 45 13.59 5.91 -13.83
C ALA A 45 13.96 7.37 -13.52
N VAL A 46 13.07 8.31 -13.82
CA VAL A 46 13.21 9.74 -13.53
C VAL A 46 12.22 10.11 -12.44
N VAL A 47 12.70 10.79 -11.40
CA VAL A 47 11.85 11.25 -10.29
C VAL A 47 10.96 12.41 -10.77
N SER A 48 9.65 12.23 -10.63
CA SER A 48 8.57 13.16 -11.02
C SER A 48 7.46 13.26 -9.97
N ASN A 49 7.29 12.24 -9.12
CA ASN A 49 6.21 12.12 -8.14
C ASN A 49 6.71 12.04 -6.69
N ALA A 50 7.91 12.57 -6.41
CA ALA A 50 8.43 12.61 -5.05
C ALA A 50 7.49 13.42 -4.13
N PRO A 51 7.13 12.90 -2.96
CA PRO A 51 6.34 13.64 -1.98
C PRO A 51 7.01 14.95 -1.57
N ALA A 52 6.24 16.04 -1.49
CA ALA A 52 6.74 17.32 -0.97
C ALA A 52 7.19 17.18 0.48
N GLU A 53 6.37 16.52 1.30
CA GLU A 53 6.59 16.27 2.73
C GLU A 53 6.96 14.82 3.02
N GLN A 54 7.54 14.59 4.20
CA GLN A 54 7.86 13.26 4.71
C GLN A 54 6.57 12.46 4.95
N ASN A 55 6.56 11.18 4.56
CA ASN A 55 5.39 10.30 4.69
C ASN A 55 5.64 9.02 5.50
N THR A 56 6.87 8.79 5.98
CA THR A 56 7.15 7.69 6.92
C THR A 56 6.58 7.95 8.32
N GLY A 57 6.46 9.22 8.70
CA GLY A 57 6.35 9.61 10.11
C GLY A 57 7.68 9.41 10.85
N ASN A 58 7.69 9.69 12.16
CA ASN A 58 8.88 9.56 13.00
C ASN A 58 9.20 8.06 13.22
N TYR A 59 10.41 7.64 12.84
CA TYR A 59 10.94 6.29 13.09
C TYR A 59 12.19 6.26 13.99
N SER A 60 12.50 7.38 14.67
CA SER A 60 13.61 7.40 15.65
C SER A 60 13.31 6.53 16.86
N GLY A 61 14.32 6.12 17.63
CA GLY A 61 14.10 5.40 18.90
C GLY A 61 13.59 6.28 20.04
N VAL A 62 13.11 7.50 19.75
CA VAL A 62 12.53 8.44 20.72
C VAL A 62 11.12 8.83 20.26
N VAL A 63 10.14 8.57 21.12
CA VAL A 63 8.76 9.03 20.94
C VAL A 63 8.48 10.22 21.84
N GLU A 64 7.55 11.08 21.45
CA GLU A 64 7.04 12.15 22.31
C GLU A 64 5.72 11.70 22.95
N ILE A 65 5.67 11.69 24.28
CA ILE A 65 4.44 11.46 25.05
C ILE A 65 4.25 12.65 25.98
N ASP A 66 3.11 13.32 25.89
CA ASP A 66 2.76 14.51 26.67
C ASP A 66 3.83 15.62 26.63
N GLY A 67 4.48 15.82 25.47
CA GLY A 67 5.51 16.84 25.29
C GLY A 67 6.91 16.45 25.81
N ALA A 68 7.07 15.21 26.30
CA ALA A 68 8.34 14.72 26.82
C ALA A 68 8.93 13.61 25.91
N PRO A 69 10.24 13.67 25.59
CA PRO A 69 10.90 12.59 24.87
C PRO A 69 11.01 11.36 25.76
N ILE A 70 10.55 10.22 25.25
CA ILE A 70 10.64 8.91 25.88
C ILE A 70 11.38 7.99 24.92
N VAL A 71 12.42 7.34 25.43
CA VAL A 71 13.12 6.28 24.70
C VAL A 71 12.17 5.12 24.47
N ALA A 72 11.99 4.72 23.22
CA ALA A 72 11.32 3.48 22.83
C ALA A 72 12.40 2.38 22.70
N PRO A 73 12.60 1.51 23.71
CA PRO A 73 13.72 0.56 23.72
C PRO A 73 13.62 -0.47 22.60
N ASP A 74 12.40 -0.77 22.16
CA ASP A 74 12.10 -1.67 21.04
C ASP A 74 12.06 -0.93 19.67
N GLY A 75 12.33 0.37 19.67
CA GLY A 75 12.17 1.27 18.52
C GLY A 75 10.71 1.59 18.20
N GLN A 76 10.50 2.35 17.12
CA GLN A 76 9.17 2.60 16.52
C GLN A 76 9.26 2.49 14.99
N PRO A 77 9.44 1.28 14.44
CA PRO A 77 9.50 1.11 13.00
C PRO A 77 8.23 1.65 12.33
N ARG A 78 8.39 2.34 11.20
CA ARG A 78 7.28 2.92 10.44
C ARG A 78 7.17 2.26 9.09
N THR A 79 5.94 2.00 8.64
CA THR A 79 5.68 1.33 7.37
C THR A 79 4.88 2.22 6.44
N VAL A 80 5.35 2.36 5.20
CA VAL A 80 4.60 2.92 4.07
C VAL A 80 4.27 1.78 3.10
N THR A 81 3.02 1.65 2.71
CA THR A 81 2.59 0.70 1.68
C THR A 81 2.53 1.39 0.33
N VAL A 82 3.09 0.75 -0.69
CA VAL A 82 3.11 1.25 -2.06
C VAL A 82 2.68 0.18 -3.05
N ASP A 83 2.02 0.61 -4.11
CA ASP A 83 1.72 -0.22 -5.29
C ASP A 83 2.75 0.07 -6.39
N LEU A 84 3.47 -0.97 -6.83
CA LEU A 84 4.54 -0.91 -7.81
C LEU A 84 4.07 -1.51 -9.14
N ALA A 85 4.08 -0.73 -10.22
CA ALA A 85 3.81 -1.21 -11.57
C ALA A 85 5.10 -1.64 -12.30
N GLU A 86 4.94 -2.31 -13.44
CA GLU A 86 6.07 -2.69 -14.30
C GLU A 86 6.86 -1.44 -14.74
N GLY A 87 8.20 -1.54 -14.73
CA GLY A 87 9.09 -0.45 -15.12
C GLY A 87 9.24 0.67 -14.08
N GLN A 88 8.50 0.60 -12.96
CA GLN A 88 8.66 1.52 -11.83
C GLN A 88 9.68 1.01 -10.81
N HIS A 89 10.03 1.89 -9.86
CA HIS A 89 10.97 1.65 -8.79
C HIS A 89 10.41 2.20 -7.48
N ILE A 90 10.80 1.58 -6.37
CA ILE A 90 10.58 2.17 -5.04
C ILE A 90 11.73 3.14 -4.80
N TRP A 91 11.38 4.34 -4.37
CA TRP A 91 12.32 5.38 -4.00
C TRP A 91 12.22 5.67 -2.52
N PHE A 92 13.38 5.92 -1.90
CA PHE A 92 13.49 6.36 -0.52
C PHE A 92 14.37 7.59 -0.45
N ALA A 93 13.97 8.60 0.31
CA ALA A 93 14.81 9.73 0.64
C ALA A 93 14.71 10.08 2.13
N GLU A 94 15.82 10.48 2.72
CA GLU A 94 15.87 11.03 4.08
C GLU A 94 16.88 12.17 4.16
N MET A 95 16.63 13.11 5.06
CA MET A 95 17.57 14.20 5.33
C MET A 95 18.61 13.74 6.35
N GLU A 96 19.88 13.85 5.96
CA GLU A 96 21.01 13.70 6.88
C GLU A 96 21.00 14.88 7.86
N ASP A 97 21.22 14.59 9.13
CA ASP A 97 21.17 15.57 10.21
C ASP A 97 22.51 15.68 10.96
N ASN A 98 23.55 14.96 10.51
CA ASN A 98 24.90 14.94 11.12
C ASN A 98 24.87 14.50 12.58
N SER A 99 23.85 13.75 12.97
CA SER A 99 23.68 13.24 14.32
C SER A 99 24.35 11.86 14.47
N GLY A 100 24.82 11.27 13.35
CA GLY A 100 25.37 9.92 13.25
C GLY A 100 24.32 8.84 13.55
N GLY A 101 24.57 7.56 13.25
CA GLY A 101 23.62 6.48 13.56
C GLY A 101 23.52 5.38 12.53
N ILE A 102 22.62 4.43 12.76
CA ILE A 102 22.26 3.40 11.78
C ILE A 102 20.74 3.42 11.64
N SER A 103 20.30 3.92 10.48
CA SER A 103 18.96 3.70 9.94
C SER A 103 18.95 2.42 9.12
N GLY A 104 17.81 1.75 9.10
CA GLY A 104 17.59 0.56 8.30
C GLY A 104 16.24 0.60 7.59
N LEU A 105 16.15 -0.15 6.50
CA LEU A 105 14.96 -0.26 5.66
C LEU A 105 14.73 -1.72 5.26
N ILE A 106 13.48 -2.18 5.37
CA ILE A 106 13.00 -3.49 4.95
C ILE A 106 11.93 -3.29 3.88
N ILE A 107 12.08 -3.96 2.74
CA ILE A 107 11.06 -4.02 1.69
C ILE A 107 10.49 -5.43 1.66
N ARG A 108 9.18 -5.55 1.88
CA ARG A 108 8.46 -6.83 1.87
C ARG A 108 7.30 -6.77 0.88
N GLY A 109 7.31 -7.69 -0.09
CA GLY A 109 6.12 -7.94 -0.91
C GLY A 109 5.00 -8.46 -0.02
N VAL A 110 3.82 -7.86 -0.14
CA VAL A 110 2.61 -8.32 0.53
C VAL A 110 1.62 -8.78 -0.53
N ALA A 111 0.64 -9.59 -0.13
CA ALA A 111 -0.50 -9.83 -1.00
C ALA A 111 -1.05 -8.44 -1.36
N LYS A 112 -0.98 -8.10 -2.65
CA LYS A 112 -1.86 -7.06 -3.16
C LYS A 112 -3.24 -7.63 -2.86
N ASP A 113 -4.10 -6.86 -2.19
CA ASP A 113 -5.52 -7.19 -2.21
C ASP A 113 -5.87 -7.48 -3.67
N PRO A 114 -6.78 -8.41 -4.00
CA PRO A 114 -7.28 -8.52 -5.35
C PRO A 114 -7.88 -7.17 -5.74
N VAL A 115 -7.04 -6.26 -6.23
CA VAL A 115 -7.43 -5.04 -6.90
C VAL A 115 -7.95 -5.59 -8.20
N THR A 116 -9.27 -5.65 -8.29
CA THR A 116 -10.01 -5.89 -9.51
C THR A 116 -9.66 -4.79 -10.49
N ASP A 117 -8.52 -4.91 -11.16
CA ASP A 117 -8.19 -4.14 -12.39
C ASP A 117 -9.03 -4.65 -13.56
N GLY A 118 -10.26 -5.04 -13.27
CA GLY A 118 -11.10 -5.88 -14.10
C GLY A 118 -12.56 -5.46 -14.07
N GLY A 119 -13.06 -5.07 -12.90
CA GLY A 119 -14.44 -4.60 -12.78
C GLY A 119 -14.76 -4.14 -11.37
N SER A 120 -15.90 -3.47 -11.21
CA SER A 120 -16.47 -3.15 -9.89
C SER A 120 -17.97 -3.38 -9.89
N ILE A 121 -18.52 -3.78 -8.72
CA ILE A 121 -19.96 -3.78 -8.48
C ILE A 121 -20.33 -2.40 -7.91
N SER A 122 -21.16 -1.66 -8.65
CA SER A 122 -21.59 -0.31 -8.29
C SER A 122 -22.92 -0.27 -7.55
N SER A 123 -23.79 -1.28 -7.75
CA SER A 123 -25.08 -1.37 -7.07
C SER A 123 -25.54 -2.82 -6.92
N ILE A 124 -26.22 -3.11 -5.81
CA ILE A 124 -26.98 -4.34 -5.59
C ILE A 124 -28.35 -3.94 -5.05
N SER A 125 -29.42 -4.35 -5.73
CA SER A 125 -30.79 -4.04 -5.34
C SER A 125 -31.73 -5.23 -5.54
N LEU A 126 -32.93 -5.18 -4.96
CA LEU A 126 -33.99 -6.16 -5.17
C LEU A 126 -35.10 -5.55 -6.02
N THR A 127 -35.39 -6.13 -7.17
CA THR A 127 -36.48 -5.70 -8.07
C THR A 127 -37.24 -6.93 -8.56
N ASP A 128 -38.58 -6.92 -8.46
CA ASP A 128 -39.44 -8.03 -8.89
C ASP A 128 -39.03 -9.42 -8.35
N LYS A 129 -38.53 -9.46 -7.11
CA LYS A 129 -37.98 -10.65 -6.41
C LYS A 129 -36.66 -11.18 -6.97
N ASN A 130 -36.04 -10.47 -7.91
CA ASN A 130 -34.70 -10.74 -8.39
C ASN A 130 -33.67 -9.84 -7.71
N VAL A 131 -32.43 -10.31 -7.64
CA VAL A 131 -31.26 -9.50 -7.30
C VAL A 131 -30.77 -8.82 -8.57
N VAL A 132 -30.70 -7.49 -8.58
CA VAL A 132 -30.19 -6.69 -9.69
C VAL A 132 -28.82 -6.15 -9.31
N ILE A 133 -27.82 -6.47 -10.13
CA ILE A 133 -26.41 -6.11 -9.93
C ILE A 133 -25.98 -5.16 -11.04
N GLU A 134 -25.56 -3.96 -10.68
CA GLU A 134 -24.88 -3.04 -11.59
C GLU A 134 -23.37 -3.18 -11.41
N PHE A 135 -22.66 -3.35 -12.52
CA PHE A 135 -21.21 -3.54 -12.53
C PHE A 135 -20.56 -2.92 -13.77
N ASP A 136 -19.25 -2.71 -13.70
CA ASP A 136 -18.36 -2.59 -14.86
C ASP A 136 -17.49 -3.85 -14.98
N GLY A 137 -16.95 -4.09 -16.17
CA GLY A 137 -16.22 -5.33 -16.47
C GLY A 137 -17.14 -6.52 -16.78
N THR A 138 -16.69 -7.69 -16.36
CA THR A 138 -17.24 -9.04 -16.52
C THR A 138 -17.79 -9.48 -15.18
N LEU A 139 -19.09 -9.79 -15.13
CA LEU A 139 -19.67 -10.38 -13.93
C LEU A 139 -19.24 -11.85 -13.83
N MET A 140 -18.69 -12.22 -12.69
CA MET A 140 -18.31 -13.59 -12.37
C MET A 140 -19.20 -14.15 -11.26
N SER A 141 -19.42 -15.47 -11.21
CA SER A 141 -20.19 -16.13 -10.15
C SER A 141 -19.53 -17.41 -9.61
N ALA A 142 -19.84 -17.75 -8.35
CA ALA A 142 -19.40 -18.97 -7.69
C ALA A 142 -20.43 -19.47 -6.64
N ASP A 143 -20.39 -20.76 -6.32
CA ASP A 143 -21.27 -21.39 -5.31
C ASP A 143 -20.74 -21.23 -3.86
N SER A 144 -19.47 -20.85 -3.70
CA SER A 144 -18.83 -20.58 -2.41
C SER A 144 -17.96 -19.32 -2.47
N ILE A 145 -17.77 -18.67 -1.33
CA ILE A 145 -17.02 -17.40 -1.24
C ILE A 145 -15.57 -17.51 -1.74
N ASP A 146 -14.96 -18.69 -1.57
CA ASP A 146 -13.59 -18.99 -2.02
C ASP A 146 -13.56 -19.96 -3.22
N GLY A 147 -14.70 -20.15 -3.90
CA GLY A 147 -14.85 -21.07 -5.02
C GLY A 147 -14.24 -20.52 -6.32
N PRO A 148 -14.12 -21.36 -7.37
CA PRO A 148 -13.72 -20.86 -8.68
C PRO A 148 -14.83 -19.94 -9.22
N PHE A 149 -14.49 -18.67 -9.42
CA PHE A 149 -15.36 -17.70 -10.08
C PHE A 149 -15.30 -17.91 -11.59
N ASN A 150 -16.47 -18.08 -12.20
CA ASN A 150 -16.62 -18.24 -13.65
C ASN A 150 -17.47 -17.10 -14.22
N ALA A 151 -17.14 -16.65 -15.43
CA ALA A 151 -17.90 -15.62 -16.11
C ALA A 151 -19.38 -16.02 -16.24
N VAL A 152 -20.27 -15.09 -15.89
CA VAL A 152 -21.70 -15.25 -16.11
C VAL A 152 -21.98 -15.01 -17.58
N ASP A 153 -22.34 -16.08 -18.29
CA ASP A 153 -22.51 -16.05 -19.74
C ASP A 153 -23.55 -15.01 -20.18
N GLY A 154 -23.15 -14.14 -21.11
CA GLY A 154 -24.00 -13.06 -21.64
C GLY A 154 -24.41 -11.97 -20.63
N ALA A 155 -23.79 -11.89 -19.46
CA ALA A 155 -24.13 -10.86 -18.49
C ALA A 155 -23.84 -9.45 -19.01
N THR A 156 -24.83 -8.57 -18.94
CA THR A 156 -24.72 -7.13 -19.18
C THR A 156 -25.21 -6.38 -17.96
N SER A 157 -24.61 -5.23 -17.64
CA SER A 157 -25.03 -4.39 -16.52
C SER A 157 -26.23 -3.50 -16.92
N PRO A 158 -27.31 -3.45 -16.12
CA PRO A 158 -27.58 -4.24 -14.92
C PRO A 158 -27.93 -5.71 -15.25
N HIS A 159 -27.42 -6.66 -14.45
CA HIS A 159 -27.76 -8.08 -14.56
C HIS A 159 -28.75 -8.50 -13.48
N SER A 160 -29.76 -9.29 -13.85
CA SER A 160 -30.81 -9.76 -12.96
C SER A 160 -30.64 -11.25 -12.66
N VAL A 161 -30.53 -11.59 -11.38
CA VAL A 161 -30.35 -12.94 -10.87
C VAL A 161 -31.61 -13.36 -10.13
N THR A 162 -32.17 -14.53 -10.48
CA THR A 162 -33.22 -15.16 -9.69
C THR A 162 -32.57 -15.83 -8.47
N PRO A 163 -32.97 -15.50 -7.23
CA PRO A 163 -32.39 -16.13 -6.04
C PRO A 163 -33.02 -17.51 -5.78
N ASP A 164 -32.70 -18.49 -6.63
CA ASP A 164 -33.21 -19.87 -6.55
C ASP A 164 -32.31 -20.83 -5.74
N GLN A 165 -31.12 -20.36 -5.36
CA GLN A 165 -30.18 -21.07 -4.49
C GLN A 165 -30.15 -20.51 -3.08
N ALA A 166 -29.63 -21.31 -2.13
CA ALA A 166 -29.43 -20.86 -0.75
C ALA A 166 -28.41 -19.72 -0.65
N SER A 167 -27.39 -19.74 -1.51
CA SER A 167 -26.38 -18.69 -1.65
C SER A 167 -25.74 -18.77 -3.03
N GLN A 168 -25.36 -17.62 -3.58
CA GLN A 168 -24.51 -17.49 -4.75
C GLN A 168 -23.65 -16.22 -4.57
N PHE A 169 -22.39 -16.27 -5.00
CA PHE A 169 -21.42 -15.19 -4.81
C PHE A 169 -21.09 -14.56 -6.16
N PHE A 170 -20.89 -13.25 -6.18
CA PHE A 170 -20.59 -12.48 -7.38
C PHE A 170 -19.42 -11.52 -7.15
N ILE A 171 -18.57 -11.39 -8.18
CA ILE A 171 -17.50 -10.38 -8.28
C ILE A 171 -17.53 -9.78 -9.69
N ALA A 172 -16.79 -8.68 -9.89
CA ALA A 172 -16.60 -8.06 -11.20
C ALA A 172 -15.10 -7.99 -11.54
N GLU A 173 -14.74 -8.39 -12.77
CA GLU A 173 -13.38 -8.55 -13.32
C GLU A 173 -13.26 -8.24 -14.82
#